data_AF-A0AAW7XNX6-F1
#
_entry.id   AF-A0AAW7XNX6-F1
#
_cell.length_a   1.000
_cell.length_b   1.000
_cell.length_c   1.000
_cell.angle_alpha   90.00
_cell.angle_beta   90.00
_cell.angle_gamma   90.00
#
_symmetry.space_group_name_H-M   'P 1'
#
loop_
_entity.id
_entity.type
_entity.pdbx_description
1 polymer ?
#
loop_
_entity_poly.entity_id
_entity_poly.type
_entity_poly.pdbx_seq_one_letter_code
_entity_poly.pdbx_strand_id
1 'polypeptide(L)'
;MHIAPYDNANTPIVDVDHDLVPLNYFNIVKLQKGEVFEYSVAGYETCVVPATGTVDVDVEGAVYTHLGNRNADVWDGEPEGVYVPVGAKVRITCVSDKTETFIAGAKYDKVLEPFEVRDAEIDIVQYGSDDTKTHRKIKHILGANHHDKVGRLLVSELYTVGAGGWSGFPSHKHDTDRYENGELIETRHDETYNFRFKPNYGSGLQMLQREDNEPGDAYHIVDGSTICIDKGYHPCSVLPGYEMYYFTILGGLSQRSLKQYFQPTHAAQLHTIPGIMDMVAKFK
;
A
#
# COMPACT_ATOMS: atom_id res chain seq x y z
N MET A 1 -14.73 -5.69 4.24
CA MET A 1 -14.04 -5.25 3.00
C MET A 1 -13.81 -3.77 3.00
N HIS A 2 -14.85 -2.94 2.80
CA HIS A 2 -14.77 -1.50 2.98
C HIS A 2 -14.96 -1.14 4.45
N ILE A 3 -14.00 -0.40 4.99
CA ILE A 3 -14.05 0.22 6.31
C ILE A 3 -14.14 1.72 6.07
N ALA A 4 -15.30 2.30 6.38
CA ALA A 4 -15.53 3.74 6.29
C ALA A 4 -14.56 4.48 7.23
N PRO A 5 -14.15 5.73 6.92
CA PRO A 5 -13.27 6.50 7.79
C PRO A 5 -13.91 6.72 9.17
N TYR A 6 -13.09 6.58 10.22
CA TYR A 6 -13.46 6.83 11.59
C TYR A 6 -12.21 7.23 12.39
N ASP A 7 -12.40 7.78 13.58
CA ASP A 7 -11.31 7.91 14.53
C ASP A 7 -11.02 6.53 15.14
N ASN A 8 -9.91 5.92 14.74
CA ASN A 8 -9.49 4.61 15.24
C ASN A 8 -8.85 4.68 16.63
N ALA A 9 -8.73 5.85 17.26
CA ALA A 9 -8.12 6.02 18.58
C ALA A 9 -6.73 5.37 18.68
N ASN A 10 -5.95 5.45 17.59
CA ASN A 10 -4.64 4.81 17.41
C ASN A 10 -4.64 3.27 17.57
N THR A 11 -5.80 2.62 17.50
CA THR A 11 -5.94 1.16 17.46
C THR A 11 -5.92 0.63 16.02
N PRO A 12 -5.42 -0.60 15.77
CA PRO A 12 -5.32 -1.14 14.42
C PRO A 12 -6.66 -1.11 13.66
N ILE A 13 -6.62 -0.65 12.41
CA ILE A 13 -7.77 -0.67 11.48
C ILE A 13 -7.91 -2.07 10.88
N VAL A 14 -6.77 -2.71 10.58
CA VAL A 14 -6.66 -4.12 10.21
C VAL A 14 -5.71 -4.75 11.22
N ASP A 15 -6.26 -5.54 12.13
CA ASP A 15 -5.48 -6.21 13.17
C ASP A 15 -4.91 -7.55 12.69
N VAL A 16 -4.06 -8.16 13.51
CA VAL A 16 -3.50 -9.49 13.27
C VAL A 16 -4.62 -10.53 13.07
N ASP A 17 -4.37 -11.50 12.19
CA ASP A 17 -5.30 -12.57 11.83
C ASP A 17 -6.70 -12.07 11.39
N HIS A 18 -6.79 -10.86 10.81
CA HIS A 18 -8.03 -10.30 10.29
C HIS A 18 -8.74 -11.26 9.32
N ASP A 19 -10.06 -11.43 9.49
CA ASP A 19 -10.87 -12.45 8.80
C ASP A 19 -10.75 -12.47 7.27
N LEU A 20 -10.52 -11.31 6.64
CA LEU A 20 -10.41 -11.19 5.17
C LEU A 20 -8.98 -11.17 4.65
N VAL A 21 -8.05 -10.60 5.42
CA VAL A 21 -6.68 -10.32 4.98
C VAL A 21 -5.69 -10.71 6.08
N PRO A 22 -5.67 -11.98 6.49
CA PRO A 22 -4.90 -12.43 7.65
C PRO A 22 -3.38 -12.25 7.47
N LEU A 23 -2.89 -12.02 6.26
CA LEU A 23 -1.48 -11.74 6.02
C LEU A 23 -1.11 -10.28 6.25
N ASN A 24 -2.07 -9.36 6.36
CA ASN A 24 -1.82 -7.93 6.51
C ASN A 24 -2.10 -7.42 7.92
N TYR A 25 -1.42 -6.34 8.28
CA TYR A 25 -1.70 -5.50 9.45
C TYR A 25 -1.69 -4.04 9.00
N PHE A 26 -2.58 -3.22 9.55
CA PHE A 26 -2.61 -1.78 9.26
C PHE A 26 -3.13 -0.97 10.44
N ASN A 27 -2.38 0.07 10.81
CA ASN A 27 -2.81 1.08 11.75
C ASN A 27 -2.49 2.49 11.23
N ILE A 28 -3.32 3.46 11.60
CA ILE A 28 -3.06 4.88 11.44
C ILE A 28 -2.92 5.48 12.85
N VAL A 29 -1.78 6.09 13.12
CA VAL A 29 -1.48 6.71 14.41
C VAL A 29 -1.39 8.21 14.22
N LYS A 30 -2.16 8.96 15.01
CA LYS A 30 -2.14 10.42 15.04
C LYS A 30 -1.57 10.88 16.38
N LEU A 31 -0.55 11.73 16.32
CA LEU A 31 0.16 12.25 17.48
C LEU A 31 0.36 13.76 17.35
N GLN A 32 0.43 14.44 18.48
CA GLN A 32 0.90 15.81 18.65
C GLN A 32 2.37 15.83 19.07
N LYS A 33 3.02 16.98 18.94
CA LYS A 33 4.42 17.17 19.31
C LYS A 33 4.77 16.61 20.69
N GLY A 34 5.77 15.75 20.73
CA GLY A 34 6.27 15.11 21.95
C GLY A 34 5.43 13.93 22.45
N GLU A 35 4.25 13.68 21.87
CA GLU A 35 3.50 12.45 22.15
C GLU A 35 4.22 11.23 21.57
N VAL A 36 4.00 10.11 22.25
CA VAL A 36 4.68 8.84 21.98
C VAL A 36 3.63 7.76 21.75
N PHE A 37 3.88 6.91 20.76
CA PHE A 37 3.15 5.68 20.54
C PHE A 37 4.12 4.51 20.55
N GLU A 38 3.84 3.50 21.37
CA GLU A 38 4.64 2.28 21.47
C GLU A 38 3.82 1.09 20.99
N TYR A 39 4.44 0.20 20.23
CA TYR A 39 3.77 -1.01 19.75
C TYR A 39 4.76 -2.16 19.51
N SER A 40 4.22 -3.36 19.40
CA SER A 40 4.89 -4.57 18.94
C SER A 40 3.80 -5.48 18.36
N VAL A 41 4.05 -6.08 17.20
CA VAL A 41 3.08 -6.96 16.52
C VAL A 41 3.71 -8.34 16.38
N ALA A 42 3.33 -9.26 17.27
CA ALA A 42 3.89 -10.61 17.25
C ALA A 42 3.54 -11.34 15.95
N GLY A 43 4.54 -11.94 15.29
CA GLY A 43 4.35 -12.68 14.04
C GLY A 43 4.19 -11.82 12.78
N TYR A 44 4.33 -10.50 12.89
CA TYR A 44 4.29 -9.57 11.77
C TYR A 44 5.53 -8.69 11.75
N GLU A 45 6.13 -8.53 10.58
CA GLU A 45 7.03 -7.42 10.30
C GLU A 45 6.19 -6.18 9.96
N THR A 46 6.71 -4.98 10.23
CA THR A 46 6.00 -3.73 9.96
C THR A 46 6.85 -2.70 9.23
N CYS A 47 6.20 -1.67 8.71
CA CYS A 47 6.83 -0.48 8.15
C CYS A 47 6.14 0.77 8.70
N VAL A 48 6.91 1.64 9.35
CA VAL A 48 6.44 2.93 9.86
C VAL A 48 6.64 3.98 8.78
N VAL A 49 5.56 4.62 8.33
CA VAL A 49 5.56 5.58 7.21
C VAL A 49 4.80 6.84 7.63
N PRO A 50 5.47 7.96 7.90
CA PRO A 50 4.80 9.25 8.13
C PRO A 50 4.07 9.70 6.87
N ALA A 51 2.74 9.72 6.91
CA ALA A 51 1.91 10.27 5.84
C ALA A 51 1.99 11.80 5.83
N THR A 52 2.00 12.39 7.02
CA THR A 52 2.30 13.82 7.26
C THR A 52 3.04 13.98 8.59
N GLY A 53 3.79 15.06 8.73
CA GLY A 53 4.61 15.35 9.89
C GLY A 53 5.94 14.59 9.90
N THR A 54 6.65 14.73 11.02
CA THR A 54 7.98 14.17 11.22
C THR A 54 8.03 13.46 12.58
N VAL A 55 8.63 12.27 12.60
CA VAL A 55 8.75 11.43 13.79
C VAL A 55 10.18 10.93 13.98
N ASP A 56 10.54 10.62 15.23
CA ASP A 56 11.68 9.76 15.55
C ASP A 56 11.16 8.35 15.80
N VAL A 57 11.83 7.33 15.25
CA VAL A 57 11.47 5.92 15.40
C VAL A 57 12.63 5.18 16.08
N ASP A 58 12.36 4.57 17.22
CA ASP A 58 13.28 3.67 17.92
C ASP A 58 12.77 2.24 17.77
N VAL A 59 13.60 1.37 17.19
CA VAL A 59 13.36 -0.07 17.01
C VAL A 59 14.37 -0.83 17.86
N GLU A 60 13.97 -1.23 19.06
CA GLU A 60 14.82 -1.95 20.03
C GLU A 60 16.20 -1.32 20.28
N GLY A 61 16.29 0.00 20.26
CA GLY A 61 17.52 0.78 20.44
C GLY A 61 18.18 1.25 19.14
N ALA A 62 17.73 0.77 17.98
CA ALA A 62 18.12 1.34 16.69
C ALA A 62 17.26 2.58 16.40
N VAL A 63 17.86 3.77 16.46
CA VAL A 63 17.15 5.05 16.38
C VAL A 63 17.29 5.66 14.98
N TYR A 64 16.15 5.99 14.38
CA TYR A 64 16.02 6.70 13.11
C TYR A 64 15.33 8.04 13.38
N THR A 65 16.07 9.14 13.29
CA THR A 65 15.56 10.47 13.65
C THR A 65 15.00 11.21 12.45
N HIS A 66 14.05 12.12 12.69
CA HIS A 66 13.48 13.02 11.68
C HIS A 66 12.97 12.29 10.43
N LEU A 67 12.24 11.18 10.61
CA LEU A 67 11.55 10.47 9.54
C LEU A 67 10.30 11.25 9.10
N GLY A 68 10.17 11.50 7.80
CA GLY A 68 9.03 12.18 7.20
C GLY A 68 9.30 13.65 6.89
N ASN A 69 8.98 14.06 5.66
CA ASN A 69 9.26 15.39 5.10
C ASN A 69 7.98 16.14 4.63
N ARG A 70 6.80 15.51 4.71
CA ARG A 70 5.52 16.04 4.20
C ARG A 70 4.77 16.78 5.28
N ASN A 71 4.35 18.02 5.04
CA ASN A 71 3.65 18.81 6.06
C ASN A 71 2.15 18.89 5.81
N ALA A 72 1.75 19.28 4.60
CA ALA A 72 0.35 19.58 4.30
C ALA A 72 -0.47 18.32 4.03
N ASP A 73 -0.01 17.46 3.12
CA ASP A 73 -0.70 16.27 2.66
C ASP A 73 0.29 15.29 1.98
N VAL A 74 -0.22 14.14 1.54
CA VAL A 74 0.59 13.10 0.86
C VAL A 74 1.15 13.53 -0.50
N TRP A 75 0.72 14.66 -1.07
CA TRP A 75 1.24 15.20 -2.34
C TRP A 75 2.39 16.20 -2.15
N ASP A 76 2.67 16.62 -0.91
CA ASP A 76 3.65 17.67 -0.56
C ASP A 76 5.11 17.18 -0.50
N GLY A 77 5.38 15.93 -0.89
CA GLY A 77 6.75 15.38 -0.86
C GLY A 77 6.83 13.88 -1.13
N GLU A 78 8.03 13.35 -0.94
CA GLU A 78 8.34 11.93 -1.10
C GLU A 78 8.18 11.20 0.24
N PRO A 79 7.62 9.98 0.25
CA PRO A 79 7.50 9.22 1.48
C PRO A 79 8.87 8.81 2.01
N GLU A 80 8.92 8.59 3.32
CA GLU A 80 10.03 7.90 3.97
C GLU A 80 9.45 6.79 4.85
N GLY A 81 10.25 5.79 5.17
CA GLY A 81 9.80 4.71 6.03
C GLY A 81 10.90 4.06 6.85
N VAL A 82 10.50 3.33 7.88
CA VAL A 82 11.39 2.43 8.63
C VAL A 82 10.82 1.04 8.58
N TYR A 83 11.60 0.09 8.06
CA TYR A 83 11.30 -1.33 8.17
C TYR A 83 11.59 -1.82 9.60
N VAL A 84 10.65 -2.57 10.15
CA VAL A 84 10.67 -3.09 11.51
C VAL A 84 10.55 -4.62 11.44
N PRO A 85 11.50 -5.37 12.04
CA PRO A 85 11.47 -6.82 11.98
C PRO A 85 10.39 -7.41 12.89
N VAL A 86 10.09 -8.69 12.63
CA VAL A 86 8.98 -9.41 13.27
C VAL A 86 8.98 -9.28 14.79
N GLY A 87 7.88 -8.76 15.34
CA GLY A 87 7.66 -8.69 16.79
C GLY A 87 8.53 -7.68 17.55
N ALA A 88 9.38 -6.90 16.87
CA ALA A 88 10.22 -5.91 17.53
C ALA A 88 9.39 -4.87 18.29
N LYS A 89 9.93 -4.38 19.41
CA LYS A 89 9.35 -3.24 20.13
C LYS A 89 9.74 -1.94 19.45
N VAL A 90 8.72 -1.14 19.14
CA VAL A 90 8.89 0.15 18.45
C VAL A 90 8.33 1.26 19.31
N ARG A 91 9.05 2.38 19.33
CA ARG A 91 8.60 3.65 19.89
C ARG A 91 8.64 4.72 18.81
N ILE A 92 7.49 5.33 18.53
CA ILE A 92 7.34 6.47 17.62
C ILE A 92 7.15 7.73 18.46
N THR A 93 7.95 8.76 18.25
CA THR A 93 7.84 10.05 18.93
C THR A 93 7.58 11.16 17.91
N CYS A 94 6.53 11.96 18.07
CA CYS A 94 6.25 13.05 17.15
C CYS A 94 7.16 14.26 17.39
N VAL A 95 7.83 14.73 16.34
CA VAL A 95 8.77 15.87 16.39
C VAL A 95 8.13 17.15 15.84
N SER A 96 7.29 17.02 14.81
CA SER A 96 6.48 18.11 14.26
C SER A 96 5.30 18.47 15.19
N ASP A 97 4.54 19.52 14.86
CA ASP A 97 3.38 19.94 15.67
C ASP A 97 2.31 18.84 15.77
N LYS A 98 2.12 18.11 14.67
CA LYS A 98 1.30 16.90 14.57
C LYS A 98 1.84 15.95 13.50
N THR A 99 1.46 14.69 13.56
CA THR A 99 1.73 13.69 12.52
C THR A 99 0.52 12.79 12.33
N GLU A 100 0.33 12.33 11.09
CA GLU A 100 -0.41 11.11 10.78
C GLU A 100 0.62 10.10 10.25
N THR A 101 0.78 8.98 10.95
CA THR A 101 1.76 7.93 10.64
C THR A 101 1.04 6.62 10.34
N PHE A 102 1.37 6.02 9.21
CA PHE A 102 0.89 4.71 8.81
C PHE A 102 1.83 3.62 9.32
N ILE A 103 1.27 2.55 9.86
CA ILE A 103 2.00 1.34 10.23
C ILE A 103 1.44 0.20 9.39
N ALA A 104 2.15 -0.12 8.31
CA ALA A 104 1.85 -1.28 7.48
C ALA A 104 2.49 -2.53 8.08
N GLY A 105 1.92 -3.71 7.88
CA GLY A 105 2.58 -4.95 8.27
C GLY A 105 2.16 -6.15 7.45
N ALA A 106 3.04 -7.16 7.44
CA ALA A 106 2.75 -8.45 6.85
C ALA A 106 3.22 -9.60 7.76
N LYS A 107 2.52 -10.73 7.68
CA LYS A 107 2.85 -11.93 8.44
C LYS A 107 4.19 -12.50 7.97
N TYR A 108 5.11 -12.71 8.90
CA TYR A 108 6.44 -13.25 8.60
C TYR A 108 7.03 -13.97 9.82
N ASP A 109 7.93 -14.93 9.57
CA ASP A 109 8.41 -15.88 10.58
C ASP A 109 9.92 -15.78 10.88
N LYS A 110 10.63 -14.84 10.23
CA LYS A 110 12.06 -14.60 10.47
C LYS A 110 12.30 -13.18 10.95
N VAL A 111 13.25 -13.06 11.87
CA VAL A 111 13.75 -11.76 12.34
C VAL A 111 14.84 -11.29 11.36
N LEU A 112 14.67 -10.08 10.84
CA LEU A 112 15.64 -9.38 9.99
C LEU A 112 16.18 -8.15 10.73
N GLU A 113 17.01 -7.35 10.07
CA GLU A 113 17.55 -6.12 10.65
C GLU A 113 16.67 -4.92 10.29
N PRO A 114 16.40 -3.99 11.22
CA PRO A 114 15.68 -2.76 10.91
C PRO A 114 16.53 -1.84 10.01
N PHE A 115 15.87 -1.06 9.17
CA PHE A 115 16.51 -0.03 8.35
C PHE A 115 15.52 1.07 7.96
N GLU A 116 16.04 2.26 7.64
CA GLU A 116 15.26 3.36 7.08
C GLU A 116 15.33 3.38 5.56
N VAL A 117 14.29 3.93 4.94
CA VAL A 117 14.22 4.28 3.52
C VAL A 117 13.94 5.77 3.46
N ARG A 118 14.88 6.52 2.88
CA ARG A 118 14.77 7.97 2.71
C ARG A 118 14.38 8.34 1.28
N ASP A 119 13.98 9.59 1.08
CA ASP A 119 13.57 10.15 -0.22
C ASP A 119 14.46 9.69 -1.39
N ALA A 120 15.79 9.82 -1.23
CA ALA A 120 16.77 9.47 -2.25
C ALA A 120 16.80 7.97 -2.66
N GLU A 121 16.17 7.09 -1.88
CA GLU A 121 16.11 5.65 -2.11
C GLU A 121 14.77 5.21 -2.72
N ILE A 122 13.78 6.11 -2.80
CA ILE A 122 12.44 5.79 -3.30
C ILE A 122 12.50 5.45 -4.79
N ASP A 123 12.06 4.24 -5.12
CA ASP A 123 11.91 3.81 -6.51
C ASP A 123 10.57 4.30 -7.07
N ILE A 124 10.66 5.17 -8.08
CA ILE A 124 9.51 5.81 -8.72
C ILE A 124 9.22 5.15 -10.06
N VAL A 125 7.99 4.66 -10.21
CA VAL A 125 7.48 4.11 -11.46
C VAL A 125 6.28 4.93 -11.92
N GLN A 126 6.32 5.44 -13.15
CA GLN A 126 5.22 6.21 -13.73
C GLN A 126 4.92 5.72 -15.15
N TYR A 127 3.65 5.40 -15.42
CA TYR A 127 3.18 4.86 -16.69
C TYR A 127 1.72 5.22 -16.95
N GLY A 128 1.19 4.81 -18.11
CA GLY A 128 -0.15 5.18 -18.56
C GLY A 128 -0.21 6.62 -19.08
N SER A 129 -1.42 7.12 -19.32
CA SER A 129 -1.61 8.48 -19.83
C SER A 129 -2.99 9.05 -19.48
N ASP A 130 -3.11 10.38 -19.57
CA ASP A 130 -4.38 11.09 -19.36
C ASP A 130 -5.42 10.73 -20.44
N ASP A 131 -4.97 10.41 -21.66
CA ASP A 131 -5.80 9.98 -22.78
C ASP A 131 -6.45 8.62 -22.51
N THR A 132 -5.67 7.68 -21.96
CA THR A 132 -6.16 6.35 -21.58
C THR A 132 -6.84 6.34 -20.22
N LYS A 133 -6.77 7.45 -19.46
CA LYS A 133 -7.24 7.57 -18.08
C LYS A 133 -6.57 6.59 -17.11
N THR A 134 -5.35 6.15 -17.40
CA THR A 134 -4.60 5.17 -16.59
C THR A 134 -3.28 5.72 -16.05
N HIS A 135 -3.08 7.05 -16.16
CA HIS A 135 -1.85 7.69 -15.71
C HIS A 135 -1.65 7.49 -14.21
N ARG A 136 -0.60 6.75 -13.85
CA ARG A 136 -0.32 6.35 -12.48
C ARG A 136 1.14 6.60 -12.16
N LYS A 137 1.37 7.10 -10.95
CA LYS A 137 2.70 7.23 -10.36
C LYS A 137 2.73 6.40 -9.08
N ILE A 138 3.74 5.54 -8.97
CA ILE A 138 3.96 4.60 -7.88
C ILE A 138 5.28 4.96 -7.24
N LYS A 139 5.29 5.05 -5.91
CA LYS A 139 6.47 5.28 -5.10
C LYS A 139 6.64 4.06 -4.19
N HIS A 140 7.62 3.23 -4.48
CA HIS A 140 7.86 2.02 -3.70
C HIS A 140 8.71 2.35 -2.48
N ILE A 141 8.12 2.23 -1.28
CA ILE A 141 8.85 2.41 -0.01
C ILE A 141 9.59 1.11 0.31
N LEU A 142 8.89 -0.02 0.31
CA LEU A 142 9.49 -1.35 0.41
C LEU A 142 9.34 -2.09 -0.92
N GLY A 143 10.08 -1.62 -1.93
CA GLY A 143 10.08 -2.13 -3.32
C GLY A 143 11.13 -3.21 -3.62
N ALA A 144 11.47 -3.35 -4.91
CA ALA A 144 12.45 -4.35 -5.37
C ALA A 144 13.87 -4.11 -4.81
N ASN A 145 14.27 -2.85 -4.60
CA ASN A 145 15.59 -2.48 -4.07
C ASN A 145 15.88 -3.02 -2.65
N HIS A 146 14.85 -3.48 -1.94
CA HIS A 146 14.96 -4.01 -0.57
C HIS A 146 14.66 -5.52 -0.49
N HIS A 147 14.67 -6.22 -1.63
CA HIS A 147 14.29 -7.64 -1.72
C HIS A 147 14.98 -8.54 -0.69
N ASP A 148 16.27 -8.32 -0.44
CA ASP A 148 17.07 -9.17 0.47
C ASP A 148 17.04 -8.71 1.94
N LYS A 149 16.31 -7.63 2.24
CA LYS A 149 16.24 -7.00 3.57
C LYS A 149 14.85 -7.03 4.20
N VAL A 150 13.82 -7.43 3.46
CA VAL A 150 12.42 -7.43 3.87
C VAL A 150 11.86 -8.84 3.70
N GLY A 151 10.94 -9.27 4.58
CA GLY A 151 10.32 -10.58 4.52
C GLY A 151 9.35 -10.76 3.37
N ARG A 152 8.05 -10.64 3.61
CA ARG A 152 6.97 -10.78 2.62
C ARG A 152 6.14 -9.50 2.44
N LEU A 153 6.48 -8.44 3.18
CA LEU A 153 5.86 -7.13 3.09
C LEU A 153 6.29 -6.37 1.83
N LEU A 154 5.30 -5.81 1.12
CA LEU A 154 5.46 -4.78 0.11
C LEU A 154 4.65 -3.55 0.54
N VAL A 155 5.26 -2.37 0.47
CA VAL A 155 4.62 -1.10 0.83
C VAL A 155 4.87 -0.08 -0.27
N SER A 156 3.81 0.52 -0.78
CA SER A 156 3.91 1.54 -1.83
C SER A 156 2.86 2.62 -1.66
N GLU A 157 3.14 3.79 -2.25
CA GLU A 157 2.19 4.87 -2.41
C GLU A 157 1.85 5.07 -3.87
N LEU A 158 0.57 5.20 -4.19
CA LEU A 158 0.13 5.28 -5.57
C LEU A 158 -0.78 6.46 -5.76
N TYR A 159 -0.52 7.18 -6.84
CA TYR A 159 -1.22 8.38 -7.22
C TYR A 159 -1.83 8.11 -8.59
N THR A 160 -3.15 8.22 -8.68
CA THR A 160 -3.79 8.45 -9.97
C THR A 160 -3.44 9.88 -10.36
N VAL A 161 -2.63 10.02 -11.41
CA VAL A 161 -2.11 11.31 -11.85
C VAL A 161 -3.23 12.07 -12.58
N GLY A 162 -3.42 13.33 -12.20
CA GLY A 162 -4.51 14.16 -12.71
C GLY A 162 -5.86 13.86 -12.06
N ALA A 163 -6.91 14.48 -12.59
CA ALA A 163 -8.27 14.35 -12.06
C ALA A 163 -9.15 13.45 -12.93
N GLY A 164 -9.92 12.56 -12.32
CA GLY A 164 -10.84 11.66 -13.02
C GLY A 164 -10.13 10.60 -13.87
N GLY A 165 -9.57 9.57 -13.22
CA GLY A 165 -8.82 8.47 -13.84
C GLY A 165 -9.00 7.14 -13.11
N TRP A 166 -8.28 6.13 -13.61
CA TRP A 166 -8.30 4.76 -13.14
C TRP A 166 -6.93 4.32 -12.61
N SER A 167 -6.96 3.45 -11.61
CA SER A 167 -5.82 2.75 -11.04
C SER A 167 -6.16 1.26 -10.90
N GLY A 168 -5.14 0.42 -10.68
CA GLY A 168 -5.35 -1.03 -10.66
C GLY A 168 -5.86 -1.59 -12.01
N PHE A 169 -5.58 -0.87 -13.11
CA PHE A 169 -6.07 -1.18 -14.45
C PHE A 169 -4.91 -1.36 -15.46
N PRO A 170 -4.94 -2.36 -16.36
CA PRO A 170 -5.95 -3.40 -16.56
C PRO A 170 -6.12 -4.23 -15.30
N SER A 171 -7.34 -4.72 -15.13
CA SER A 171 -7.69 -5.36 -13.89
C SER A 171 -6.87 -6.62 -13.69
N HIS A 172 -6.43 -6.83 -12.45
CA HIS A 172 -5.60 -7.96 -12.07
C HIS A 172 -5.97 -8.43 -10.67
N LYS A 173 -5.50 -9.63 -10.34
CA LYS A 173 -5.64 -10.26 -9.03
C LYS A 173 -4.36 -10.98 -8.65
N HIS A 174 -4.25 -11.34 -7.38
CA HIS A 174 -3.16 -12.11 -6.78
C HIS A 174 -3.73 -12.90 -5.61
N ASP A 175 -4.73 -13.72 -5.90
CA ASP A 175 -5.60 -14.34 -4.91
C ASP A 175 -5.37 -15.83 -4.70
N THR A 176 -4.39 -16.39 -5.39
CA THR A 176 -3.97 -17.79 -5.24
C THR A 176 -2.56 -17.98 -5.79
N ASP A 177 -1.86 -19.00 -5.29
CA ASP A 177 -0.69 -19.53 -5.98
C ASP A 177 -1.17 -20.38 -7.16
N ARG A 178 -1.13 -19.81 -8.37
CA ARG A 178 -1.59 -20.48 -9.60
C ARG A 178 -0.41 -21.03 -10.38
N TYR A 179 -0.50 -22.31 -10.71
CA TYR A 179 0.48 -22.97 -11.56
C TYR A 179 -0.12 -23.31 -12.92
N GLU A 180 0.62 -23.04 -13.98
CA GLU A 180 0.32 -23.48 -15.35
C GLU A 180 1.58 -24.10 -15.95
N ASN A 181 1.47 -25.33 -16.46
CA ASN A 181 2.61 -26.09 -17.01
C ASN A 181 3.84 -26.21 -16.07
N GLY A 182 3.60 -26.18 -14.75
CA GLY A 182 4.65 -26.24 -13.73
C GLY A 182 5.27 -24.89 -13.37
N GLU A 183 4.89 -23.80 -14.03
CA GLU A 183 5.32 -22.44 -13.71
C GLU A 183 4.31 -21.74 -12.79
N LEU A 184 4.79 -21.07 -11.74
CA LEU A 184 3.97 -20.20 -10.90
C LEU A 184 3.69 -18.90 -11.67
N ILE A 185 2.43 -18.68 -12.07
CA ILE A 185 1.98 -17.55 -12.88
C ILE A 185 1.14 -16.51 -12.12
N GLU A 186 0.70 -16.84 -10.91
CA GLU A 186 0.03 -15.95 -9.97
C GLU A 186 0.52 -16.28 -8.57
N THR A 187 0.71 -15.27 -7.73
CA THR A 187 1.05 -15.47 -6.31
C THR A 187 -0.11 -15.06 -5.43
N ARG A 188 -0.25 -15.72 -4.28
CA ARG A 188 -1.22 -15.34 -3.25
C ARG A 188 -0.67 -14.21 -2.39
N HIS A 189 -1.31 -13.05 -2.48
CA HIS A 189 -1.08 -11.90 -1.62
C HIS A 189 -2.42 -11.37 -1.10
N ASP A 190 -2.48 -11.06 0.19
CA ASP A 190 -3.53 -10.18 0.69
C ASP A 190 -3.14 -8.72 0.42
N GLU A 191 -4.12 -7.87 0.13
CA GLU A 191 -3.86 -6.46 -0.14
C GLU A 191 -4.80 -5.54 0.63
N THR A 192 -4.26 -4.47 1.19
CA THR A 192 -5.01 -3.46 1.92
C THR A 192 -4.69 -2.08 1.36
N TYR A 193 -5.74 -1.30 1.08
CA TYR A 193 -5.65 0.07 0.59
C TYR A 193 -6.17 1.06 1.62
N ASN A 194 -5.51 2.21 1.76
CA ASN A 194 -6.04 3.36 2.48
C ASN A 194 -5.99 4.62 1.60
N PHE A 195 -7.14 5.28 1.41
CA PHE A 195 -7.34 6.30 0.37
C PHE A 195 -7.24 7.73 0.90
N ARG A 196 -6.70 8.63 0.07
CA ARG A 196 -6.78 10.09 0.23
C ARG A 196 -7.24 10.73 -1.07
N PHE A 197 -7.91 11.88 -0.97
CA PHE A 197 -8.37 12.63 -2.14
C PHE A 197 -7.90 14.09 -2.10
N LYS A 198 -7.73 14.69 -3.29
CA LYS A 198 -7.46 16.11 -3.42
C LYS A 198 -8.49 16.77 -4.34
N PRO A 199 -9.26 17.76 -3.84
CA PRO A 199 -9.42 18.14 -2.42
C PRO A 199 -9.94 16.97 -1.54
N ASN A 200 -9.79 17.09 -0.22
CA ASN A 200 -10.10 16.03 0.76
C ASN A 200 -11.59 15.67 0.90
N TYR A 201 -12.49 16.37 0.21
CA TYR A 201 -13.90 15.99 0.07
C TYR A 201 -14.20 15.26 -1.24
N GLY A 202 -13.14 14.91 -2.00
CA GLY A 202 -13.25 14.06 -3.19
C GLY A 202 -13.64 12.62 -2.85
N SER A 203 -13.95 11.85 -3.89
CA SER A 203 -14.29 10.44 -3.75
C SER A 203 -14.09 9.67 -5.05
N GLY A 204 -14.24 8.34 -4.95
CA GLY A 204 -14.07 7.41 -6.06
C GLY A 204 -14.87 6.12 -5.87
N LEU A 205 -14.60 5.13 -6.70
CA LEU A 205 -15.15 3.79 -6.61
C LEU A 205 -14.01 2.77 -6.58
N GLN A 206 -14.04 1.87 -5.61
CA GLN A 206 -13.27 0.62 -5.65
C GLN A 206 -14.18 -0.48 -6.17
N MET A 207 -13.80 -1.14 -7.25
CA MET A 207 -14.50 -2.32 -7.75
C MET A 207 -13.84 -3.60 -7.24
N LEU A 208 -14.64 -4.65 -7.08
CA LEU A 208 -14.13 -5.99 -6.80
C LEU A 208 -14.91 -7.05 -7.56
N GLN A 209 -14.30 -7.56 -8.61
CA GLN A 209 -14.87 -8.60 -9.45
C GLN A 209 -14.25 -9.95 -9.10
N ARG A 210 -15.06 -10.86 -8.54
CA ARG A 210 -14.59 -12.16 -8.05
C ARG A 210 -14.23 -13.14 -9.15
N GLU A 211 -14.93 -13.06 -10.27
CA GLU A 211 -14.84 -13.99 -11.39
C GLU A 211 -14.73 -13.20 -12.70
N ASP A 212 -13.97 -13.73 -13.64
CA ASP A 212 -13.78 -13.06 -14.94
C ASP A 212 -15.12 -12.91 -15.67
N ASN A 213 -15.39 -11.71 -16.15
CA ASN A 213 -16.57 -11.35 -16.95
C ASN A 213 -17.94 -11.47 -16.22
N GLU A 214 -17.95 -11.67 -14.90
CA GLU A 214 -19.16 -11.63 -14.07
C GLU A 214 -19.26 -10.33 -13.24
N PRO A 215 -20.45 -9.79 -12.93
CA PRO A 215 -20.56 -8.58 -12.12
C PRO A 215 -19.89 -8.72 -10.74
N GLY A 216 -19.20 -7.64 -10.34
CA GLY A 216 -18.56 -7.52 -9.03
C GLY A 216 -19.27 -6.53 -8.10
N ASP A 217 -18.71 -6.40 -6.89
CA ASP A 217 -19.11 -5.34 -5.96
C ASP A 217 -18.48 -4.01 -6.38
N ALA A 218 -19.12 -2.90 -6.02
CA ALA A 218 -18.57 -1.55 -6.14
C ALA A 218 -18.79 -0.79 -4.84
N TYR A 219 -17.70 -0.25 -4.29
CA TYR A 219 -17.66 0.44 -3.01
C TYR A 219 -17.37 1.93 -3.24
N HIS A 220 -18.22 2.81 -2.70
CA HIS A 220 -17.95 4.24 -2.68
C HIS A 220 -16.86 4.55 -1.66
N ILE A 221 -15.73 5.07 -2.14
CA ILE A 221 -14.57 5.40 -1.32
C ILE A 221 -14.43 6.91 -1.18
N VAL A 222 -14.28 7.37 0.04
CA VAL A 222 -14.04 8.77 0.44
C VAL A 222 -12.72 8.89 1.19
N ASP A 223 -12.27 10.11 1.46
CA ASP A 223 -11.02 10.38 2.19
C ASP A 223 -10.95 9.61 3.51
N GLY A 224 -9.86 8.86 3.73
CA GLY A 224 -9.68 8.00 4.90
C GLY A 224 -10.26 6.59 4.78
N SER A 225 -10.98 6.25 3.70
CA SER A 225 -11.54 4.90 3.50
C SER A 225 -10.43 3.84 3.45
N THR A 226 -10.69 2.67 4.02
CA THR A 226 -9.82 1.50 3.90
C THR A 226 -10.54 0.37 3.17
N ILE A 227 -9.86 -0.31 2.24
CA ILE A 227 -10.36 -1.52 1.57
C ILE A 227 -9.42 -2.68 1.88
N CYS A 228 -9.96 -3.77 2.41
CA CYS A 228 -9.28 -5.06 2.53
C CYS A 228 -9.67 -5.95 1.34
N ILE A 229 -8.72 -6.27 0.47
CA ILE A 229 -8.90 -7.09 -0.72
C ILE A 229 -8.46 -8.51 -0.42
N ASP A 230 -9.44 -9.39 -0.22
CA ASP A 230 -9.21 -10.81 0.01
C ASP A 230 -8.97 -11.57 -1.32
N LYS A 231 -9.75 -11.31 -2.37
CA LYS A 231 -9.62 -12.00 -3.67
C LYS A 231 -10.31 -11.28 -4.82
N GLY A 232 -9.97 -11.63 -6.07
CA GLY A 232 -10.60 -11.09 -7.27
C GLY A 232 -9.91 -9.84 -7.83
N TYR A 233 -10.42 -9.40 -8.98
CA TYR A 233 -9.94 -8.28 -9.77
C TYR A 233 -10.38 -6.94 -9.17
N HIS A 234 -9.45 -6.02 -8.93
CA HIS A 234 -9.69 -4.87 -8.05
C HIS A 234 -9.25 -3.51 -8.63
N PRO A 235 -9.81 -3.06 -9.76
CA PRO A 235 -9.53 -1.73 -10.27
C PRO A 235 -10.26 -0.67 -9.41
N CYS A 236 -9.72 0.54 -9.37
CA CYS A 236 -10.38 1.68 -8.74
C CYS A 236 -10.39 2.88 -9.67
N SER A 237 -11.42 3.72 -9.53
CA SER A 237 -11.56 4.97 -10.27
C SER A 237 -11.82 6.11 -9.32
N VAL A 238 -11.32 7.29 -9.68
CA VAL A 238 -11.62 8.54 -8.98
C VAL A 238 -12.70 9.30 -9.74
N LEU A 239 -13.63 9.95 -9.02
CA LEU A 239 -14.67 10.75 -9.67
C LEU A 239 -14.04 11.96 -10.41
N PRO A 240 -14.69 12.47 -11.46
CA PRO A 240 -14.20 13.62 -12.21
C PRO A 240 -13.94 14.83 -11.31
N GLY A 241 -12.80 15.51 -11.52
CA GLY A 241 -12.43 16.71 -10.78
C GLY A 241 -11.66 16.49 -9.47
N TYR A 242 -11.42 15.23 -9.08
CA TYR A 242 -10.60 14.89 -7.90
C TYR A 242 -9.36 14.08 -8.29
N GLU A 243 -8.27 14.32 -7.57
CA GLU A 243 -7.09 13.44 -7.57
C GLU A 243 -7.25 12.37 -6.48
N MET A 244 -6.64 11.21 -6.68
CA MET A 244 -6.69 10.09 -5.73
C MET A 244 -5.28 9.58 -5.42
N TYR A 245 -5.03 9.42 -4.14
CA TYR A 245 -3.90 8.71 -3.57
C TYR A 245 -4.41 7.46 -2.85
N TYR A 246 -3.62 6.40 -2.85
CA TYR A 246 -3.82 5.31 -1.92
C TYR A 246 -2.49 4.67 -1.52
N PHE A 247 -2.41 4.36 -0.23
CA PHE A 247 -1.34 3.60 0.40
C PHE A 247 -1.64 2.10 0.26
N THR A 248 -0.66 1.31 -0.16
CA THR A 248 -0.85 -0.13 -0.41
C THR A 248 0.05 -0.97 0.45
N ILE A 249 -0.54 -2.04 0.97
CA ILE A 249 0.12 -3.02 1.81
C ILE A 249 -0.17 -4.37 1.17
N LEU A 250 0.87 -5.07 0.73
CA LEU A 250 0.75 -6.46 0.33
C LEU A 250 1.55 -7.36 1.27
N GLY A 251 0.92 -8.42 1.73
CA GLY A 251 1.52 -9.52 2.46
C GLY A 251 1.46 -10.80 1.63
N GLY A 252 2.61 -11.32 1.22
CA GLY A 252 2.70 -12.57 0.46
C GLY A 252 2.48 -13.81 1.33
N LEU A 253 1.80 -14.82 0.80
CA LEU A 253 1.59 -16.09 1.50
C LEU A 253 2.84 -16.98 1.44
N SER A 254 3.31 -17.29 0.24
CA SER A 254 4.40 -18.24 -0.02
C SER A 254 5.73 -17.54 -0.31
N GLN A 255 5.67 -16.37 -0.94
CA GLN A 255 6.83 -15.59 -1.35
C GLN A 255 6.54 -14.08 -1.30
N ARG A 256 7.61 -13.27 -1.29
CA ARG A 256 7.53 -11.81 -1.35
C ARG A 256 7.11 -11.32 -2.73
N SER A 257 7.82 -11.78 -3.77
CA SER A 257 7.65 -11.29 -5.14
C SER A 257 6.24 -11.51 -5.65
N LEU A 258 5.63 -10.43 -6.12
CA LEU A 258 4.26 -10.40 -6.61
C LEU A 258 4.20 -10.82 -8.08
N LYS A 259 3.42 -11.85 -8.39
CA LYS A 259 3.01 -12.18 -9.75
C LYS A 259 1.51 -11.96 -9.89
N GLN A 260 1.15 -10.92 -10.64
CA GLN A 260 -0.24 -10.55 -10.88
C GLN A 260 -0.83 -11.38 -12.02
N TYR A 261 -2.07 -11.83 -11.83
CA TYR A 261 -2.87 -12.46 -12.87
C TYR A 261 -3.83 -11.42 -13.46
N PHE A 262 -3.54 -10.96 -14.67
CA PHE A 262 -4.40 -10.03 -15.39
C PHE A 262 -5.66 -10.71 -15.89
N GLN A 263 -6.75 -9.97 -15.91
CA GLN A 263 -8.05 -10.46 -16.32
C GLN A 263 -8.05 -10.94 -17.79
N PRO A 264 -8.25 -12.25 -18.06
CA PRO A 264 -8.09 -12.81 -19.40
C PRO A 264 -8.99 -12.16 -20.46
N THR A 265 -10.27 -11.92 -20.13
CA THR A 265 -11.22 -11.24 -21.02
C THR A 265 -10.77 -9.84 -21.45
N HIS A 266 -9.86 -9.21 -20.69
CA HIS A 266 -9.36 -7.87 -20.94
C HIS A 266 -7.87 -7.84 -21.32
N ALA A 267 -7.27 -8.99 -21.63
CA ALA A 267 -5.84 -9.09 -21.95
C ALA A 267 -5.39 -8.13 -23.07
N ALA A 268 -6.25 -7.80 -24.03
CA ALA A 268 -5.91 -6.83 -25.10
C ALA A 268 -5.56 -5.42 -24.58
N GLN A 269 -6.07 -5.03 -23.40
CA GLN A 269 -5.82 -3.71 -22.82
C GLN A 269 -4.38 -3.53 -22.32
N LEU A 270 -3.68 -4.64 -22.08
CA LEU A 270 -2.23 -4.64 -21.81
C LEU A 270 -1.42 -4.03 -22.96
N HIS A 271 -1.99 -3.99 -24.17
CA HIS A 271 -1.33 -3.40 -25.35
C HIS A 271 -1.83 -1.99 -25.67
N THR A 272 -2.82 -1.46 -24.93
CA THR A 272 -3.37 -0.11 -25.14
C THR A 272 -2.82 0.92 -24.17
N ILE A 273 -2.22 0.48 -23.06
CA ILE A 273 -1.73 1.37 -22.00
C ILE A 273 -0.21 1.57 -22.17
N PRO A 274 0.26 2.80 -22.42
CA PRO A 274 1.68 3.07 -22.59
C PRO A 274 2.51 2.66 -21.36
N GLY A 275 3.62 1.96 -21.57
CA GLY A 275 4.58 1.59 -20.53
C GLY A 275 4.18 0.44 -19.61
N ILE A 276 2.98 -0.14 -19.77
CA ILE A 276 2.53 -1.21 -18.86
C ILE A 276 3.30 -2.52 -19.03
N MET A 277 3.71 -2.85 -20.25
CA MET A 277 4.51 -4.06 -20.51
C MET A 277 5.88 -3.99 -19.84
N ASP A 278 6.50 -2.82 -19.81
CA ASP A 278 7.78 -2.60 -19.12
C ASP A 278 7.60 -2.74 -17.60
N MET A 279 6.48 -2.24 -17.07
CA MET A 279 6.11 -2.42 -15.66
C MET A 279 5.94 -3.90 -15.32
N VAL A 280 5.16 -4.65 -16.10
CA VAL A 280 4.96 -6.10 -15.89
C VAL A 280 6.27 -6.87 -15.95
N ALA A 281 7.19 -6.49 -16.85
CA ALA A 281 8.49 -7.12 -16.95
C ALA A 281 9.39 -6.92 -15.70
N LYS A 282 9.21 -5.83 -14.93
CA LYS A 282 9.94 -5.60 -13.68
C LYS A 282 9.53 -6.55 -12.54
N PHE A 283 8.34 -7.17 -12.63
CA PHE A 283 7.83 -8.12 -11.64
C PHE A 283 8.12 -9.60 -11.98
N LYS A 284 8.69 -9.88 -13.16
CA LYS A 284 9.18 -11.20 -13.55
C LYS A 284 10.61 -11.42 -13.08
#